data_AF-A0A1C7MZZ7-F1
#
_entry.id   AF-A0A1C7MZZ7-F1
#
_cell.length_a   1.000
_cell.length_b   1.000
_cell.length_c   1.000
_cell.angle_alpha   90.00
_cell.angle_beta   90.00
_cell.angle_gamma   90.00
#
_symmetry.space_group_name_H-M   'P 1'
#
loop_
_entity.id
_entity.type
_entity.pdbx_description
1 polymer ?
#
loop_
_entity_poly.entity_id
_entity_poly.type
_entity_poly.pdbx_seq_one_letter_code
_entity_poly.pdbx_strand_id
1 'polypeptide(L)'
;MKAEKKWKVKGTYVEDILYEFGLQHKHEDASHSFILNVRDELLAAKFSADEWKAILTDNSPKIPRLPDSINKELELIKAESMQSIRQFAAKKLPDVVNDDSLRTMYTCLLMMVDIKLSGFFDEENLEDDIKSNLWWPLLDYVFLQTPELLCRRGESSCVASAKRKRLQDLAGKRKSIGRKADLRVISRVDRLELGYGEGSRTDDVDSAKNVYDSCMKTAKCLKDMLLCLLVDVKYDPDVASQIVIVGFQFSKYKMKLLFMNNAGGYTCRIKETKYMTFLASDDSFLESFVAIYKLLYVAKMTMLETLRLVKQSKSKQELLDDLFEEEEYEEIPSGMKTPVQDTTTTSSSMSKRHRSQ
;
A
#
# COMPACT_ATOMS: atom_id res chain seq x y z
N MET A 1 11.45 -20.98 -13.41
CA MET A 1 10.49 -20.11 -14.11
C MET A 1 10.54 -20.45 -15.60
N LYS A 2 9.41 -20.37 -16.31
CA LYS A 2 9.39 -20.51 -17.77
C LYS A 2 10.06 -19.29 -18.41
N ALA A 3 11.06 -19.49 -19.26
CA ALA A 3 11.92 -18.42 -19.78
C ALA A 3 11.16 -17.46 -20.70
N GLU A 4 10.24 -18.00 -21.49
CA GLU A 4 9.34 -17.30 -22.40
C GLU A 4 8.36 -16.36 -21.70
N LYS A 5 8.16 -16.54 -20.38
CA LYS A 5 7.29 -15.70 -19.55
C LYS A 5 8.04 -14.64 -18.75
N LYS A 6 9.38 -14.57 -18.84
CA LYS A 6 10.17 -13.55 -18.12
C LYS A 6 9.97 -12.18 -18.75
N TRP A 7 10.07 -11.13 -17.93
CA TRP A 7 10.01 -9.76 -18.42
C TRP A 7 11.29 -9.38 -19.13
N LYS A 8 11.20 -9.28 -20.46
CA LYS A 8 12.31 -8.86 -21.32
C LYS A 8 12.24 -7.36 -21.59
N VAL A 9 13.27 -6.64 -21.16
CA VAL A 9 13.45 -5.21 -21.41
C VAL A 9 14.71 -5.03 -22.24
N LYS A 10 14.56 -4.51 -23.47
CA LYS A 10 15.68 -4.19 -24.38
C LYS A 10 16.71 -5.31 -24.61
N GLY A 11 16.32 -6.57 -24.45
CA GLY A 11 17.22 -7.73 -24.59
C GLY A 11 17.51 -8.44 -23.27
N THR A 12 17.36 -7.75 -22.14
CA THR A 12 17.69 -8.23 -20.79
C THR A 12 16.45 -8.76 -20.08
N TYR A 13 16.59 -9.89 -19.40
CA TYR A 13 15.54 -10.42 -18.53
C TYR A 13 15.69 -9.84 -17.13
N VAL A 14 14.67 -9.10 -16.69
CA VAL A 14 14.70 -8.40 -15.40
C VAL A 14 14.79 -9.38 -14.24
N GLU A 15 14.12 -10.53 -14.33
CA GLU A 15 14.18 -11.58 -13.31
C GLU A 15 15.59 -12.13 -13.11
N ASP A 16 16.40 -12.21 -14.18
CA ASP A 16 17.77 -12.71 -14.08
C ASP A 16 18.66 -11.71 -13.35
N ILE A 17 18.51 -10.42 -13.64
CA ILE A 17 19.21 -9.36 -12.89
C ILE A 17 18.79 -9.35 -11.42
N LEU A 18 17.49 -9.47 -11.12
CA LEU A 18 16.99 -9.53 -9.74
C LEU A 18 17.53 -10.76 -8.99
N TYR A 19 17.60 -11.91 -9.65
CA TYR A 19 18.14 -13.12 -9.06
C TYR A 19 19.62 -12.96 -8.71
N GLU A 20 20.44 -12.51 -9.66
CA GLU A 20 21.87 -12.29 -9.45
C GLU A 20 22.16 -11.18 -8.43
N PHE A 21 21.33 -10.14 -8.40
CA PHE A 21 21.38 -9.08 -7.39
C PHE A 21 21.06 -9.64 -6.00
N GLY A 22 20.00 -10.45 -5.87
CA GLY A 22 19.63 -11.10 -4.62
C GLY A 22 20.74 -11.98 -4.06
N LEU A 23 21.41 -12.77 -4.91
CA LEU A 23 22.54 -13.63 -4.49
C LEU A 23 23.71 -12.86 -3.85
N GLN A 24 23.85 -11.56 -4.11
CA GLN A 24 24.90 -10.73 -3.51
C GLN A 24 24.59 -10.33 -2.05
N HIS A 25 23.34 -10.48 -1.60
CA HIS A 25 22.90 -10.04 -0.29
C HIS A 25 23.11 -11.12 0.77
N LYS A 26 23.73 -10.74 1.89
CA LYS A 26 23.89 -11.63 3.07
C LYS A 26 22.59 -11.83 3.85
N HIS A 27 21.65 -10.89 3.69
CA HIS A 27 20.38 -10.87 4.38
C HIS A 27 19.24 -10.80 3.38
N GLU A 28 18.04 -11.11 3.84
CA GLU A 28 16.87 -11.13 2.99
C GLU A 28 16.54 -9.73 2.46
N ASP A 29 16.61 -9.59 1.14
CA ASP A 29 16.21 -8.44 0.35
C ASP A 29 14.93 -8.68 -0.49
N ALA A 30 14.29 -7.60 -0.96
CA ALA A 30 13.07 -7.62 -1.78
C ALA A 30 13.27 -8.35 -3.12
N SER A 31 14.48 -8.29 -3.69
CA SER A 31 14.88 -8.99 -4.92
C SER A 31 14.76 -10.52 -4.82
N HIS A 32 14.95 -11.13 -3.65
CA HIS A 32 14.69 -12.56 -3.43
C HIS A 32 13.22 -12.94 -3.67
N SER A 33 12.33 -11.95 -3.66
CA SER A 33 10.91 -12.10 -3.96
C SER A 33 10.55 -11.49 -5.31
N PHE A 34 11.51 -11.25 -6.21
CA PHE A 34 11.27 -10.63 -7.53
C PHE A 34 10.48 -9.32 -7.43
N ILE A 35 10.76 -8.54 -6.37
CA ILE A 35 10.21 -7.21 -6.17
C ILE A 35 11.29 -6.21 -6.57
N LEU A 36 11.01 -5.42 -7.61
CA LEU A 36 11.86 -4.34 -8.09
C LEU A 36 11.41 -3.03 -7.44
N ASN A 37 12.25 -2.45 -6.57
CA ASN A 37 12.04 -1.09 -6.07
C ASN A 37 12.73 -0.09 -7.00
N VAL A 38 11.97 0.81 -7.61
CA VAL A 38 12.52 1.81 -8.55
C VAL A 38 13.39 2.89 -7.89
N ARG A 39 13.46 2.92 -6.56
CA ARG A 39 14.33 3.83 -5.80
C ARG A 39 15.63 3.17 -5.33
N ASP A 40 15.82 1.88 -5.58
CA ASP A 40 17.06 1.21 -5.24
C ASP A 40 18.13 1.58 -6.28
N GLU A 41 19.02 2.50 -5.90
CA GLU A 41 20.10 2.98 -6.76
C GLU A 41 21.12 1.87 -7.07
N LEU A 42 21.34 0.92 -6.15
CA LEU A 42 22.28 -0.19 -6.36
C LEU A 42 21.72 -1.19 -7.38
N LEU A 43 20.42 -1.45 -7.32
CA LEU A 43 19.72 -2.24 -8.32
C LEU A 43 19.64 -1.51 -9.67
N ALA A 44 19.32 -0.21 -9.67
CA ALA A 44 19.28 0.61 -10.87
C ALA A 44 20.62 0.59 -11.63
N ALA A 45 21.74 0.63 -10.90
CA ALA A 45 23.09 0.55 -11.46
C ALA A 45 23.42 -0.79 -12.15
N LYS A 46 22.57 -1.82 -12.00
CA LYS A 46 22.71 -3.09 -12.74
C LYS A 46 22.12 -3.03 -14.15
N PHE A 47 21.41 -1.96 -14.50
CA PHE A 47 20.79 -1.75 -15.81
C PHE A 47 21.47 -0.58 -16.54
N SER A 48 21.47 -0.62 -17.86
CA SER A 48 21.77 0.56 -18.67
C SER A 48 20.70 1.64 -18.51
N ALA A 49 21.01 2.89 -18.86
CA ALA A 49 20.07 3.99 -18.75
C ALA A 49 18.78 3.78 -19.57
N ASP A 50 18.89 3.18 -20.75
CA ASP A 50 17.74 2.88 -21.63
C ASP A 50 16.88 1.73 -21.10
N GLU A 51 17.51 0.69 -20.54
CA GLU A 51 16.80 -0.38 -19.85
C GLU A 51 16.08 0.14 -18.61
N TRP A 52 16.74 0.95 -17.80
CA TRP A 52 16.13 1.52 -16.60
C TRP A 52 14.96 2.44 -16.96
N LYS A 53 15.11 3.29 -17.98
CA LYS A 53 14.01 4.12 -18.48
C LYS A 53 12.82 3.26 -18.90
N ALA A 54 13.05 2.17 -19.63
CA ALA A 54 12.00 1.23 -20.01
C ALA A 54 11.38 0.53 -18.79
N ILE A 55 12.17 0.12 -17.79
CA ILE A 55 11.68 -0.42 -16.52
C ILE A 55 10.77 0.58 -15.78
N LEU A 56 11.02 1.89 -15.90
CA LEU A 56 10.19 2.91 -15.29
C LEU A 56 8.88 3.16 -16.06
N THR A 57 8.86 2.97 -17.37
CA THR A 57 7.73 3.36 -18.23
C THR A 57 6.87 2.20 -18.69
N ASP A 58 7.46 1.07 -19.03
CA ASP A 58 6.78 -0.06 -19.67
C ASP A 58 5.75 -0.68 -18.71
N ASN A 59 4.61 -1.07 -19.26
CA ASN A 59 3.48 -1.65 -18.51
C ASN A 59 3.17 -0.87 -17.22
N SER A 60 3.30 0.46 -17.26
CA SER A 60 2.95 1.30 -16.12
C SER A 60 1.44 1.46 -16.05
N PRO A 61 0.81 1.12 -14.92
CA PRO A 61 -0.62 1.31 -14.74
C PRO A 61 -0.92 2.81 -14.74
N LYS A 62 -2.11 3.16 -15.23
CA LYS A 62 -2.59 4.54 -15.13
C LYS A 62 -3.01 4.83 -13.69
N ILE A 63 -2.23 5.64 -12.99
CA ILE A 63 -2.63 6.15 -11.67
C ILE A 63 -3.68 7.25 -11.88
N PRO A 64 -4.87 7.15 -11.25
CA PRO A 64 -5.89 8.18 -11.35
C PRO A 64 -5.40 9.55 -10.89
N ARG A 65 -5.83 10.60 -11.59
CA ARG A 65 -5.55 11.98 -11.20
C ARG A 65 -6.57 12.46 -10.18
N LEU A 66 -6.17 13.43 -9.37
CA LEU A 66 -7.09 14.16 -8.51
C LEU A 66 -8.14 14.88 -9.39
N PRO A 67 -9.45 14.79 -9.07
CA PRO A 67 -10.47 15.53 -9.80
C PRO A 67 -10.25 17.04 -9.71
N ASP A 68 -10.49 17.74 -10.82
CA ASP A 68 -10.32 19.20 -10.90
C ASP A 68 -11.20 19.95 -9.89
N SER A 69 -12.38 19.42 -9.55
CA SER A 69 -13.26 20.00 -8.53
C SER A 69 -12.58 20.05 -7.16
N ILE A 70 -11.99 18.94 -6.74
CA ILE A 70 -11.24 18.86 -5.47
C ILE A 70 -9.98 19.74 -5.54
N ASN A 71 -9.25 19.70 -6.66
CA ASN A 71 -8.03 20.49 -6.78
C ASN A 71 -8.31 22.00 -6.69
N LYS A 72 -9.35 22.48 -7.37
CA LYS A 72 -9.79 23.88 -7.32
C LYS A 72 -10.19 24.29 -5.90
N GLU A 73 -10.96 23.45 -5.20
CA GLU A 73 -11.39 23.77 -3.83
C GLU A 73 -10.22 23.79 -2.85
N LEU A 74 -9.22 22.91 -3.00
CA LEU A 74 -8.00 22.96 -2.18
C LEU A 74 -7.20 24.25 -2.41
N GLU A 75 -7.19 24.79 -3.64
CA GLU A 75 -6.51 26.06 -3.99
C GLU A 75 -7.24 27.30 -3.46
N LEU A 76 -8.53 27.19 -3.13
CA LEU A 76 -9.32 28.26 -2.51
C LEU A 76 -9.05 28.40 -1.02
N ILE A 77 -8.50 27.37 -0.36
CA ILE A 77 -8.19 27.45 1.06
C ILE A 77 -7.01 28.41 1.23
N LYS A 78 -7.32 29.63 1.66
CA LYS A 78 -6.37 30.69 1.98
C LYS A 78 -6.81 31.37 3.25
N ALA A 79 -5.88 31.63 4.13
CA ALA A 79 -6.19 32.12 5.46
C ALA A 79 -4.93 32.66 6.15
N GLU A 80 -5.15 33.66 6.99
CA GLU A 80 -4.10 34.31 7.79
C GLU A 80 -3.82 33.56 9.10
N SER A 81 -4.74 32.66 9.53
CA SER A 81 -4.63 31.90 10.77
C SER A 81 -5.40 30.59 10.74
N MET A 82 -5.03 29.62 11.59
CA MET A 82 -5.77 28.37 11.78
C MET A 82 -7.24 28.60 12.15
N GLN A 83 -7.56 29.61 12.97
CA GLN A 83 -8.94 29.97 13.33
C GLN A 83 -9.75 30.40 12.10
N SER A 84 -9.14 31.17 11.19
CA SER A 84 -9.82 31.57 9.95
C SER A 84 -10.04 30.37 9.00
N ILE A 85 -9.11 29.41 8.94
CA ILE A 85 -9.32 28.14 8.20
C ILE A 85 -10.47 27.35 8.81
N ARG A 86 -10.52 27.24 10.15
CA ARG A 86 -11.59 26.55 10.87
C ARG A 86 -12.96 27.11 10.51
N GLN A 87 -13.10 28.44 10.57
CA GLN A 87 -14.34 29.15 10.23
C GLN A 87 -14.71 28.98 8.75
N PHE A 88 -13.72 29.07 7.85
CA PHE A 88 -13.92 28.86 6.42
C PHE A 88 -14.46 27.45 6.13
N ALA A 89 -13.81 26.42 6.66
CA ALA A 89 -14.23 25.03 6.49
C ALA A 89 -15.63 24.77 7.06
N ALA A 90 -15.90 25.28 8.27
CA ALA A 90 -17.21 25.15 8.90
C ALA A 90 -18.34 25.82 8.09
N LYS A 91 -18.06 26.98 7.49
CA LYS A 91 -19.01 27.69 6.61
C LYS A 91 -19.25 26.95 5.29
N LYS A 92 -18.24 26.25 4.76
CA LYS A 92 -18.34 25.51 3.50
C LYS A 92 -19.07 24.17 3.61
N LEU A 93 -19.00 23.50 4.76
CA LEU A 93 -19.60 22.17 4.95
C LEU A 93 -21.10 22.08 4.57
N PRO A 94 -21.97 23.04 4.94
CA PRO A 94 -23.37 23.04 4.51
C PRO A 94 -23.56 23.12 2.99
N ASP A 95 -22.70 23.87 2.29
CA ASP A 95 -22.79 24.10 0.85
C ASP A 95 -22.45 22.84 0.03
N VAL A 96 -21.66 21.93 0.61
CA VAL A 96 -21.16 20.71 -0.06
C VAL A 96 -21.81 19.44 0.44
N VAL A 97 -22.96 19.53 1.14
CA VAL A 97 -23.61 18.37 1.77
C VAL A 97 -23.93 17.23 0.78
N ASN A 98 -24.20 17.57 -0.47
CA ASN A 98 -24.52 16.61 -1.55
C ASN A 98 -23.29 16.15 -2.34
N ASP A 99 -22.11 16.70 -2.08
CA ASP A 99 -20.84 16.25 -2.67
C ASP A 99 -20.01 15.56 -1.60
N ASP A 100 -20.07 14.23 -1.55
CA ASP A 100 -19.36 13.43 -0.55
C ASP A 100 -17.84 13.66 -0.57
N SER A 101 -17.26 13.96 -1.73
CA SER A 101 -15.82 14.14 -1.87
C SER A 101 -15.38 15.49 -1.27
N LEU A 102 -16.14 16.55 -1.54
CA LEU A 102 -15.90 17.86 -0.94
C LEU A 102 -16.26 17.89 0.55
N ARG A 103 -17.37 17.26 0.95
CA ARG A 103 -17.76 17.10 2.35
C ARG A 103 -16.67 16.40 3.14
N THR A 104 -16.11 15.31 2.60
CA THR A 104 -14.98 14.59 3.21
C THR A 104 -13.75 15.48 3.33
N MET A 105 -13.39 16.20 2.26
CA MET A 105 -12.25 17.12 2.25
C MET A 105 -12.35 18.18 3.35
N TYR A 106 -13.48 18.90 3.41
CA TYR A 106 -13.68 19.94 4.41
C TYR A 106 -13.78 19.39 5.83
N THR A 107 -14.33 18.18 6.02
CA THR A 107 -14.36 17.51 7.33
C THR A 107 -12.95 17.15 7.79
N CYS A 108 -12.13 16.58 6.90
CA CYS A 108 -10.72 16.29 7.19
C CYS A 108 -9.94 17.57 7.52
N LEU A 109 -10.17 18.65 6.77
CA LEU A 109 -9.53 19.95 7.02
C LEU A 109 -9.88 20.46 8.42
N LEU A 110 -11.17 20.49 8.76
CA LEU A 110 -11.65 20.97 10.06
C LEU A 110 -11.03 20.17 11.22
N MET A 111 -11.03 18.84 11.10
CA MET A 111 -10.43 17.94 12.08
C MET A 111 -8.93 18.19 12.25
N MET A 112 -8.19 18.34 11.15
CA MET A 112 -6.75 18.59 11.18
C MET A 112 -6.42 19.95 11.81
N VAL A 113 -7.21 20.98 11.49
CA VAL A 113 -7.09 22.30 12.13
C VAL A 113 -7.37 22.22 13.63
N ASP A 114 -8.38 21.47 14.05
CA ASP A 114 -8.71 21.31 15.48
C ASP A 114 -7.61 20.58 16.25
N ILE A 115 -6.99 19.54 15.66
CA ILE A 115 -5.81 18.87 16.23
C ILE A 115 -4.63 19.83 16.34
N LYS A 116 -4.41 20.67 15.31
CA LYS A 116 -3.34 21.67 15.35
C LYS A 116 -3.57 22.69 16.46
N LEU A 117 -4.80 23.20 16.58
CA LEU A 117 -5.17 24.19 17.60
C LEU A 117 -5.15 23.64 19.03
N SER A 118 -5.23 22.33 19.22
CA SER A 118 -5.15 21.71 20.54
C SER A 118 -3.73 21.65 21.11
N GLY A 119 -2.71 22.05 20.35
CA GLY A 119 -1.30 21.89 20.73
C GLY A 119 -0.74 20.49 20.51
N PHE A 120 -1.47 19.60 19.81
CA PHE A 120 -1.07 18.20 19.63
C PHE A 120 0.33 18.03 19.05
N PHE A 121 0.72 18.89 18.11
CA PHE A 121 2.05 18.80 17.47
C PHE A 121 3.19 19.29 18.37
N ASP A 122 2.88 19.97 19.47
CA ASP A 122 3.85 20.52 20.42
C ASP A 122 4.18 19.52 21.55
N GLU A 123 3.43 18.41 21.63
CA GLU A 123 3.59 17.36 22.63
C GLU A 123 4.43 16.16 22.16
N GLU A 124 5.04 15.44 23.11
CA GLU A 124 5.68 14.16 22.86
C GLU A 124 4.64 13.03 22.90
N ASN A 125 3.94 12.85 21.78
CA ASN A 125 2.89 11.85 21.65
C ASN A 125 3.42 10.41 21.55
N LEU A 126 2.69 9.44 22.14
CA LEU A 126 2.95 8.02 21.91
C LEU A 126 2.55 7.63 20.48
N GLU A 127 3.03 6.45 20.04
CA GLU A 127 2.70 5.94 18.70
C GLU A 127 1.19 5.82 18.49
N ASP A 128 0.50 5.28 19.50
CA ASP A 128 -0.94 5.07 19.48
C ASP A 128 -1.73 6.38 19.54
N ASP A 129 -1.19 7.43 20.18
CA ASP A 129 -1.79 8.77 20.19
C ASP A 129 -1.72 9.39 18.78
N ILE A 130 -0.55 9.30 18.12
CA ILE A 130 -0.37 9.77 16.73
C ILE A 130 -1.30 9.00 15.80
N LYS A 131 -1.29 7.68 15.92
CA LYS A 131 -2.16 6.80 15.15
C LYS A 131 -3.63 7.17 15.35
N SER A 132 -4.11 7.29 16.60
CA SER A 132 -5.52 7.48 16.92
C SER A 132 -6.05 8.88 16.72
N ASN A 133 -5.22 9.91 16.91
CA ASN A 133 -5.65 11.30 16.80
C ASN A 133 -5.33 11.91 15.43
N LEU A 134 -4.26 11.47 14.74
CA LEU A 134 -3.87 12.04 13.44
C LEU A 134 -4.24 11.13 12.27
N TRP A 135 -3.66 9.93 12.19
CA TRP A 135 -3.73 9.11 10.98
C TRP A 135 -5.05 8.37 10.82
N TRP A 136 -5.52 7.67 11.84
CA TRP A 136 -6.75 6.89 11.77
C TRP A 136 -7.97 7.73 11.47
N PRO A 137 -8.18 8.90 12.10
CA PRO A 137 -9.31 9.74 11.76
C PRO A 137 -9.25 10.20 10.29
N LEU A 138 -8.07 10.64 9.82
CA LEU A 138 -7.90 11.10 8.44
C LEU A 138 -8.19 9.97 7.42
N LEU A 139 -7.67 8.78 7.66
CA LEU A 139 -7.89 7.60 6.83
C LEU A 139 -9.35 7.14 6.90
N ASP A 140 -9.93 7.09 8.09
CA ASP A 140 -11.32 6.70 8.28
C ASP A 140 -12.24 7.68 7.54
N TYR A 141 -12.06 9.00 7.62
CA TYR A 141 -12.90 9.91 6.83
C TYR A 141 -12.72 9.73 5.31
N VAL A 142 -11.50 9.54 4.81
CA VAL A 142 -11.27 9.31 3.37
C VAL A 142 -11.87 7.98 2.89
N PHE A 143 -11.70 6.89 3.65
CA PHE A 143 -12.08 5.55 3.22
C PHE A 143 -13.45 5.08 3.71
N LEU A 144 -13.90 5.47 4.90
CA LEU A 144 -15.22 5.12 5.45
C LEU A 144 -16.35 5.78 4.66
N GLN A 145 -16.14 7.00 4.18
CA GLN A 145 -17.09 7.70 3.28
C GLN A 145 -17.05 7.15 1.84
N THR A 146 -16.29 6.08 1.59
CA THR A 146 -16.25 5.41 0.29
C THR A 146 -17.01 4.09 0.40
N PRO A 147 -18.25 3.99 -0.11
CA PRO A 147 -19.14 2.83 0.13
C PRO A 147 -18.53 1.48 -0.26
N GLU A 148 -17.68 1.45 -1.28
CA GLU A 148 -17.05 0.25 -1.82
C GLU A 148 -15.87 -0.24 -0.99
N LEU A 149 -15.28 0.63 -0.16
CA LEU A 149 -14.07 0.35 0.61
C LEU A 149 -14.38 0.20 2.10
N LEU A 150 -13.52 -0.55 2.78
CA LEU A 150 -13.54 -0.71 4.22
C LEU A 150 -12.12 -0.65 4.78
N CYS A 151 -11.89 0.31 5.65
CA CYS A 151 -10.68 0.44 6.45
C CYS A 151 -10.75 -0.50 7.66
N ARG A 152 -9.70 -1.31 7.88
CA ARG A 152 -9.54 -2.18 9.04
C ARG A 152 -8.23 -1.83 9.74
N ARG A 153 -8.34 -1.47 11.02
CA ARG A 153 -7.23 -1.07 11.89
C ARG A 153 -6.98 -2.13 12.96
N GLY A 154 -5.81 -2.05 13.60
CA GLY A 154 -5.48 -2.85 14.79
C GLY A 154 -5.08 -4.30 14.45
N GLU A 155 -3.80 -4.48 14.15
CA GLU A 155 -3.15 -5.78 13.90
C GLU A 155 -3.94 -6.75 13.00
N SER A 156 -4.61 -6.21 11.98
CA SER A 156 -5.48 -6.99 11.12
C SER A 156 -4.65 -7.93 10.24
N SER A 157 -4.99 -9.22 10.22
CA SER A 157 -4.20 -10.23 9.50
C SER A 157 -4.49 -10.21 8.00
N CYS A 158 -3.43 -10.09 7.18
CA CYS A 158 -3.48 -10.16 5.72
C CYS A 158 -3.88 -11.56 5.23
N VAL A 159 -4.96 -11.63 4.46
CA VAL A 159 -5.54 -12.90 4.00
C VAL A 159 -4.69 -13.51 2.89
N ALA A 160 -4.18 -12.69 1.98
CA ALA A 160 -3.32 -13.12 0.90
C ALA A 160 -2.01 -13.73 1.42
N SER A 161 -1.38 -13.10 2.41
CA SER A 161 -0.21 -13.69 3.06
C SER A 161 -0.52 -15.01 3.78
N ALA A 162 -1.73 -15.16 4.35
CA ALA A 162 -2.16 -16.43 4.92
C ALA A 162 -2.40 -17.51 3.83
N LYS A 163 -3.03 -17.14 2.71
CA LYS A 163 -3.28 -18.02 1.55
C LYS A 163 -1.95 -18.54 0.98
N ARG A 164 -0.96 -17.67 0.81
CA ARG A 164 0.39 -18.07 0.39
C ARG A 164 1.04 -19.06 1.34
N LYS A 165 1.03 -18.79 2.65
CA LYS A 165 1.60 -19.72 3.65
C LYS A 165 0.94 -21.09 3.57
N ARG A 166 -0.39 -21.12 3.39
CA ARG A 166 -1.16 -22.37 3.28
C ARG A 166 -0.78 -23.22 2.06
N LEU A 167 -0.39 -22.62 0.94
CA LEU A 167 0.08 -23.37 -0.23
C LEU A 167 1.35 -24.20 0.04
N GLN A 168 2.02 -23.96 1.16
CA GLN A 168 3.20 -24.69 1.61
C GLN A 168 2.93 -25.56 2.86
N ASP A 169 1.73 -25.48 3.44
CA ASP A 169 1.36 -26.27 4.61
C ASP A 169 0.98 -27.69 4.19
N LEU A 170 1.62 -28.69 4.81
CA LEU A 170 1.22 -30.09 4.70
C LEU A 170 -0.17 -30.31 5.32
N ALA A 171 -0.94 -31.24 4.75
CA ALA A 171 -2.28 -31.58 5.23
C ALA A 171 -2.29 -31.88 6.74
N GLY A 172 -3.28 -31.34 7.47
CA GLY A 172 -3.48 -31.59 8.91
C GLY A 172 -2.98 -30.50 9.87
N LYS A 173 -2.31 -29.44 9.40
CA LYS A 173 -1.88 -28.32 10.26
C LYS A 173 -2.97 -27.25 10.44
N ARG A 174 -2.94 -26.56 11.59
CA ARG A 174 -3.80 -25.40 11.89
C ARG A 174 -3.58 -24.31 10.84
N LYS A 175 -4.67 -23.63 10.43
CA LYS A 175 -4.62 -22.55 9.43
C LYS A 175 -3.57 -21.49 9.81
N SER A 176 -2.59 -21.31 8.94
CA SER A 176 -1.55 -20.28 9.05
C SER A 176 -2.15 -18.87 9.17
N ILE A 177 -1.66 -18.09 10.13
CA ILE A 177 -2.05 -16.68 10.31
C ILE A 177 -1.22 -15.81 9.37
N GLY A 178 -1.90 -14.86 8.72
CA GLY A 178 -1.28 -13.87 7.85
C GLY A 178 -0.37 -12.90 8.60
N ARG A 179 0.37 -12.05 7.87
CA ARG A 179 1.08 -10.94 8.51
C ARG A 179 0.06 -9.94 9.07
N LYS A 180 0.33 -9.43 10.27
CA LYS A 180 -0.50 -8.41 10.92
C LYS A 180 -0.08 -7.03 10.42
N ALA A 181 -1.07 -6.25 10.00
CA ALA A 181 -0.92 -4.88 9.55
C ALA A 181 -1.59 -3.92 10.53
N ASP A 182 -1.05 -2.71 10.65
CA ASP A 182 -1.74 -1.61 11.34
C ASP A 182 -2.97 -1.16 10.57
N LEU A 183 -2.89 -1.16 9.24
CA LEU A 183 -3.93 -0.75 8.32
C LEU A 183 -4.14 -1.80 7.22
N ARG A 184 -5.39 -2.16 6.95
CA ARG A 184 -5.80 -2.86 5.73
C ARG A 184 -7.01 -2.18 5.12
N VAL A 185 -6.98 -1.98 3.80
CA VAL A 185 -8.12 -1.48 3.04
C VAL A 185 -8.60 -2.61 2.14
N ILE A 186 -9.88 -2.94 2.25
CA ILE A 186 -10.50 -4.05 1.54
C ILE A 186 -11.80 -3.61 0.86
N SER A 187 -12.21 -4.30 -0.20
CA SER A 187 -13.55 -4.09 -0.75
C SER A 187 -14.61 -4.58 0.23
N ARG A 188 -15.73 -3.85 0.32
CA ARG A 188 -16.79 -4.12 1.31
C ARG A 188 -17.50 -5.44 1.04
N VAL A 189 -17.84 -5.68 -0.23
CA VAL A 189 -18.60 -6.84 -0.69
C VAL A 189 -17.68 -8.05 -0.83
N ASP A 190 -16.72 -7.99 -1.75
CA ASP A 190 -15.92 -9.15 -2.16
C ASP A 190 -14.73 -9.42 -1.23
N ARG A 191 -14.47 -8.52 -0.26
CA ARG A 191 -13.37 -8.62 0.70
C ARG A 191 -11.98 -8.68 0.05
N LEU A 192 -11.85 -8.16 -1.17
CA LEU A 192 -10.59 -8.08 -1.90
C LEU A 192 -9.62 -7.15 -1.17
N GLU A 193 -8.37 -7.54 -1.04
CA GLU A 193 -7.35 -6.74 -0.38
C GLU A 193 -6.76 -5.72 -1.37
N LEU A 194 -6.96 -4.43 -1.09
CA LEU A 194 -6.61 -3.33 -2.00
C LEU A 194 -5.51 -2.41 -1.41
N GLY A 195 -5.37 -2.40 -0.09
CA GLY A 195 -4.28 -1.69 0.57
C GLY A 195 -3.81 -2.30 1.88
N TYR A 196 -2.56 -2.02 2.23
CA TYR A 196 -1.85 -2.52 3.42
C TYR A 196 -0.98 -1.41 4.00
N GLY A 197 -0.89 -1.29 5.33
CA GLY A 197 -0.02 -0.27 5.93
C GLY A 197 0.56 -0.62 7.30
N GLU A 198 1.70 0.00 7.55
CA GLU A 198 2.48 -0.09 8.79
C GLU A 198 2.79 1.32 9.28
N GLY A 199 2.76 1.51 10.60
CA GLY A 199 3.15 2.74 11.25
C GLY A 199 4.30 2.53 12.23
N SER A 200 5.11 3.56 12.40
CA SER A 200 6.13 3.61 13.44
C SER A 200 6.11 4.95 14.19
N ARG A 201 6.50 4.88 15.47
CA ARG A 201 6.66 6.07 16.32
C ARG A 201 7.81 6.98 15.90
N THR A 202 8.87 6.40 15.34
CA THR A 202 10.09 7.13 15.02
C THR A 202 9.86 8.08 13.85
N ASP A 203 10.49 9.25 13.90
CA ASP A 203 10.57 10.20 12.78
C ASP A 203 11.76 9.91 11.85
N ASP A 204 12.67 9.04 12.28
CA ASP A 204 13.77 8.51 11.48
C ASP A 204 13.22 7.51 10.44
N VAL A 205 12.89 8.07 9.28
CA VAL A 205 12.41 7.33 8.10
C VAL A 205 13.43 6.34 7.55
N ASP A 206 14.72 6.55 7.84
CA ASP A 206 15.84 5.74 7.39
C ASP A 206 16.29 4.72 8.45
N SER A 207 15.60 4.70 9.61
CA SER A 207 15.83 3.69 10.63
C SER A 207 15.67 2.28 10.04
N ALA A 208 16.53 1.35 10.48
CA ALA A 208 16.51 -0.03 10.00
C ALA A 208 15.10 -0.66 10.11
N LYS A 209 14.33 -0.29 11.13
CA LYS A 209 12.92 -0.70 11.30
C LYS A 209 12.05 -0.17 10.16
N ASN A 210 12.06 1.13 9.88
CA ASN A 210 11.22 1.73 8.83
C ASN A 210 11.60 1.24 7.43
N VAL A 211 12.90 1.06 7.18
CA VAL A 211 13.39 0.48 5.93
C VAL A 211 12.90 -0.96 5.81
N TYR A 212 13.03 -1.78 6.85
CA TYR A 212 12.52 -3.15 6.86
C TYR A 212 11.00 -3.22 6.68
N ASP A 213 10.24 -2.43 7.45
CA ASP A 213 8.78 -2.45 7.40
C ASP A 213 8.27 -2.04 6.01
N SER A 214 8.89 -1.05 5.37
CA SER A 214 8.47 -0.57 4.06
C SER A 214 9.00 -1.44 2.91
N CYS A 215 10.31 -1.67 2.83
CA CYS A 215 10.96 -2.39 1.71
C CYS A 215 10.79 -3.92 1.77
N MET A 216 10.55 -4.50 2.96
CA MET A 216 10.44 -5.95 3.11
C MET A 216 9.03 -6.39 3.51
N LYS A 217 8.56 -5.99 4.69
CA LYS A 217 7.30 -6.50 5.25
C LYS A 217 6.10 -6.06 4.41
N THR A 218 5.98 -4.76 4.17
CA THR A 218 4.90 -4.17 3.37
C THR A 218 5.00 -4.64 1.93
N ALA A 219 6.15 -4.49 1.28
CA ALA A 219 6.39 -4.95 -0.09
C ALA A 219 5.93 -6.40 -0.33
N LYS A 220 6.28 -7.34 0.54
CA LYS A 220 5.84 -8.74 0.41
C LYS A 220 4.34 -8.93 0.60
N CYS A 221 3.72 -8.18 1.52
CA CYS A 221 2.26 -8.23 1.68
C CYS A 221 1.55 -7.69 0.44
N LEU A 222 2.02 -6.56 -0.11
CA LEU A 222 1.49 -6.00 -1.36
C LEU A 222 1.62 -7.01 -2.50
N LYS A 223 2.74 -7.72 -2.59
CA LYS A 223 2.95 -8.78 -3.59
C LYS A 223 1.95 -9.91 -3.41
N ASP A 224 1.81 -10.42 -2.20
CA ASP A 224 0.87 -11.50 -1.90
C ASP A 224 -0.56 -11.08 -2.30
N MET A 225 -0.98 -9.85 -1.98
CA MET A 225 -2.28 -9.28 -2.35
C MET A 225 -2.44 -9.15 -3.87
N LEU A 226 -1.43 -8.60 -4.55
CA LEU A 226 -1.41 -8.45 -6.01
C LEU A 226 -1.60 -9.79 -6.71
N LEU A 227 -0.84 -10.82 -6.31
CA LEU A 227 -0.95 -12.15 -6.89
C LEU A 227 -2.34 -12.75 -6.73
N CYS A 228 -3.02 -12.50 -5.60
CA CYS A 228 -4.40 -12.94 -5.43
C CYS A 228 -5.33 -12.27 -6.45
N LEU A 229 -5.18 -10.96 -6.68
CA LEU A 229 -5.99 -10.26 -7.68
C LEU A 229 -5.66 -10.69 -9.11
N LEU A 230 -4.39 -10.99 -9.42
CA LEU A 230 -4.00 -11.48 -10.74
C LEU A 230 -4.64 -12.84 -11.06
N VAL A 231 -4.69 -13.74 -10.09
CA VAL A 231 -5.42 -15.02 -10.21
C VAL A 231 -6.91 -14.78 -10.40
N ASP A 232 -7.48 -13.86 -9.63
CA ASP A 232 -8.90 -13.51 -9.70
C ASP A 232 -9.33 -12.93 -11.06
N VAL A 233 -8.40 -12.41 -11.86
CA VAL A 233 -8.63 -11.95 -13.24
C VAL A 233 -8.04 -12.90 -14.28
N LYS A 234 -7.74 -14.16 -13.89
CA LYS A 234 -7.15 -15.20 -14.75
C LYS A 234 -5.92 -14.71 -15.54
N TYR A 235 -5.12 -13.83 -14.94
CA TYR A 235 -3.95 -13.20 -15.56
C TYR A 235 -4.22 -12.50 -16.92
N ASP A 236 -5.45 -12.04 -17.17
CA ASP A 236 -5.80 -11.28 -18.38
C ASP A 236 -4.80 -10.12 -18.59
N PRO A 237 -3.98 -10.13 -19.67
CA PRO A 237 -2.90 -9.16 -19.85
C PRO A 237 -3.35 -7.70 -19.84
N ASP A 238 -4.55 -7.42 -20.35
CA ASP A 238 -5.11 -6.07 -20.45
C ASP A 238 -5.51 -5.53 -19.07
N VAL A 239 -5.91 -6.41 -18.16
CA VAL A 239 -6.34 -6.07 -16.80
C VAL A 239 -5.18 -6.18 -15.81
N ALA A 240 -4.41 -7.26 -15.87
CA ALA A 240 -3.30 -7.59 -14.98
C ALA A 240 -2.24 -6.48 -14.92
N SER A 241 -1.94 -5.86 -16.07
CA SER A 241 -0.98 -4.76 -16.16
C SER A 241 -1.46 -3.46 -15.50
N GLN A 242 -2.77 -3.32 -15.29
CA GLN A 242 -3.41 -2.12 -14.74
C GLN A 242 -3.74 -2.23 -13.24
N ILE A 243 -3.69 -3.43 -12.66
CA ILE A 243 -3.96 -3.65 -11.23
C ILE A 243 -2.84 -3.01 -10.37
N VAL A 244 -3.25 -2.26 -9.34
CA VAL A 244 -2.32 -1.62 -8.40
C VAL A 244 -2.76 -1.85 -6.96
N ILE A 245 -1.85 -2.36 -6.12
CA ILE A 245 -2.05 -2.43 -4.67
C ILE A 245 -1.35 -1.25 -4.02
N VAL A 246 -2.03 -0.60 -3.07
CA VAL A 246 -1.52 0.59 -2.38
C VAL A 246 -0.97 0.23 -0.99
N GLY A 247 0.31 0.52 -0.77
CA GLY A 247 0.96 0.47 0.54
C GLY A 247 0.96 1.82 1.23
N PHE A 248 0.77 1.83 2.54
CA PHE A 248 0.88 3.01 3.40
C PHE A 248 2.01 2.82 4.39
N GLN A 249 2.95 3.77 4.43
CA GLN A 249 3.98 3.80 5.47
C GLN A 249 3.81 5.09 6.27
N PHE A 250 3.63 4.95 7.59
CA PHE A 250 3.58 6.06 8.53
C PHE A 250 4.83 6.06 9.40
N SER A 251 5.37 7.24 9.67
CA SER A 251 6.52 7.47 10.54
C SER A 251 6.32 8.79 11.27
N LYS A 252 5.87 8.72 12.53
CA LYS A 252 5.40 9.88 13.31
C LYS A 252 4.39 10.71 12.51
N TYR A 253 4.72 11.96 12.15
CA TYR A 253 3.88 12.88 11.36
C TYR A 253 4.14 12.81 9.85
N LYS A 254 4.88 11.80 9.39
CA LYS A 254 5.22 11.57 7.99
C LYS A 254 4.44 10.41 7.41
N MET A 255 4.07 10.50 6.14
CA MET A 255 3.55 9.38 5.37
C MET A 255 4.13 9.31 3.96
N LYS A 256 4.27 8.10 3.44
CA LYS A 256 4.48 7.84 2.00
C LYS A 256 3.55 6.75 1.52
N LEU A 257 3.29 6.75 0.22
CA LEU A 257 2.57 5.68 -0.46
C LEU A 257 3.52 4.82 -1.29
N LEU A 258 3.23 3.53 -1.32
CA LEU A 258 3.83 2.55 -2.21
C LEU A 258 2.76 2.11 -3.22
N PHE A 259 3.08 2.12 -4.51
CA PHE A 259 2.21 1.61 -5.56
C PHE A 259 2.87 0.38 -6.16
N MET A 260 2.29 -0.79 -5.91
CA MET A 260 2.79 -2.05 -6.45
C MET A 260 1.94 -2.51 -7.64
N ASN A 261 2.59 -2.83 -8.75
CA ASN A 261 1.97 -3.40 -9.94
C ASN A 261 2.76 -4.60 -10.49
N ASN A 262 2.16 -5.36 -11.40
CA ASN A 262 2.90 -6.34 -12.21
C ASN A 262 3.53 -5.61 -13.41
N ALA A 263 4.85 -5.45 -13.42
CA ALA A 263 5.54 -4.77 -14.51
C ALA A 263 5.74 -5.67 -15.74
N GLY A 264 5.67 -6.98 -15.55
CA GLY A 264 5.88 -7.97 -16.58
C GLY A 264 6.40 -9.26 -15.97
N GLY A 265 6.10 -10.36 -16.65
CA GLY A 265 6.55 -11.69 -16.26
C GLY A 265 6.28 -11.99 -14.80
N TYR A 266 7.33 -12.33 -14.05
CA TYR A 266 7.26 -12.67 -12.62
C TYR A 266 7.63 -11.51 -11.69
N THR A 267 7.80 -10.31 -12.24
CA THR A 267 8.36 -9.16 -11.54
C THR A 267 7.27 -8.22 -11.04
N CYS A 268 7.23 -8.02 -9.73
CA CYS A 268 6.42 -6.97 -9.10
C CYS A 268 7.26 -5.69 -9.02
N ARG A 269 6.72 -4.55 -9.43
CA ARG A 269 7.41 -3.26 -9.37
C ARG A 269 6.75 -2.37 -8.33
N ILE A 270 7.57 -1.76 -7.47
CA ILE A 270 7.13 -0.75 -6.50
C ILE A 270 7.58 0.63 -6.97
N LYS A 271 6.63 1.56 -7.03
CA LYS A 271 6.89 3.00 -7.11
C LYS A 271 6.49 3.66 -5.81
N GLU A 272 7.34 4.52 -5.26
CA GLU A 272 7.07 5.19 -3.98
C GLU A 272 6.94 6.70 -4.15
N THR A 273 6.09 7.32 -3.32
CA THR A 273 6.05 8.79 -3.17
C THR A 273 7.17 9.25 -2.25
N LYS A 274 7.54 10.52 -2.33
CA LYS A 274 8.33 11.12 -1.25
C LYS A 274 7.52 11.09 0.05
N TYR A 275 8.20 11.13 1.20
CA TYR A 275 7.51 11.36 2.46
C TYR A 275 6.92 12.77 2.47
N MET A 276 5.64 12.87 2.77
CA MET A 276 4.97 14.12 3.12
C MET A 276 4.86 14.19 4.63
N THR A 277 5.09 15.37 5.20
CA THR A 277 5.13 15.58 6.65
C THR A 277 4.07 16.59 7.02
N PHE A 278 3.30 16.34 8.08
CA PHE A 278 2.58 17.41 8.76
C PHE A 278 3.60 18.30 9.48
N LEU A 279 3.84 19.48 8.93
CA LEU A 279 4.71 20.48 9.53
C LEU A 279 3.95 21.25 10.60
N ALA A 280 4.59 21.44 11.76
CA ALA A 280 3.95 22.02 12.93
C ALA A 280 3.81 23.56 12.84
N SER A 281 4.48 24.26 11.93
CA SER A 281 4.31 25.71 11.83
C SER A 281 3.01 26.08 11.13
N ASP A 282 2.35 27.14 11.60
CA ASP A 282 1.07 27.58 11.06
C ASP A 282 1.15 27.90 9.55
N ASP A 283 2.24 28.52 9.12
CA ASP A 283 2.49 28.89 7.72
C ASP A 283 2.54 27.68 6.78
N SER A 284 2.96 26.51 7.27
CA SER A 284 3.19 25.31 6.45
C SER A 284 2.22 24.17 6.73
N PHE A 285 1.39 24.28 7.77
CA PHE A 285 0.43 23.26 8.15
C PHE A 285 -0.61 23.02 7.04
N LEU A 286 -1.14 24.10 6.47
CA LEU A 286 -2.13 24.01 5.39
C LEU A 286 -1.53 23.37 4.12
N GLU A 287 -0.32 23.77 3.74
CA GLU A 287 0.39 23.16 2.60
C GLU A 287 0.60 21.66 2.83
N SER A 288 0.98 21.29 4.05
CA SER A 288 1.16 19.90 4.48
C SER A 288 -0.15 19.11 4.39
N PHE A 289 -1.27 19.68 4.88
CA PHE A 289 -2.60 19.09 4.77
C PHE A 289 -2.98 18.86 3.31
N VAL A 290 -2.81 19.88 2.46
CA VAL A 290 -3.15 19.80 1.03
C VAL A 290 -2.34 18.67 0.38
N ALA A 291 -1.03 18.62 0.60
CA ALA A 291 -0.17 17.57 0.04
C ALA A 291 -0.60 16.16 0.48
N ILE A 292 -0.86 15.98 1.77
CA ILE A 292 -1.26 14.69 2.36
C ILE A 292 -2.65 14.27 1.88
N TYR A 293 -3.61 15.19 1.86
CA TYR A 293 -4.97 14.90 1.40
C TYR A 293 -4.98 14.49 -0.09
N LYS A 294 -4.20 15.18 -0.94
CA LYS A 294 -4.03 14.81 -2.35
C LYS A 294 -3.50 13.38 -2.49
N LEU A 295 -2.49 13.00 -1.69
CA LEU A 295 -1.96 11.63 -1.69
C LEU A 295 -3.03 10.60 -1.28
N LEU A 296 -3.75 10.83 -0.19
CA LEU A 296 -4.80 9.93 0.29
C LEU A 296 -5.94 9.79 -0.72
N TYR A 297 -6.30 10.88 -1.40
CA TYR A 297 -7.32 10.84 -2.45
C TYR A 297 -6.84 10.01 -3.66
N VAL A 298 -5.59 10.18 -4.09
CA VAL A 298 -5.00 9.35 -5.16
C VAL A 298 -4.94 7.87 -4.75
N ALA A 299 -4.63 7.56 -3.49
CA ALA A 299 -4.68 6.19 -2.96
C ALA A 299 -6.10 5.61 -3.06
N LYS A 300 -7.11 6.37 -2.60
CA LYS A 300 -8.54 6.00 -2.72
C LYS A 300 -8.93 5.71 -4.16
N MET A 301 -8.64 6.62 -5.08
CA MET A 301 -9.00 6.46 -6.50
C MET A 301 -8.29 5.27 -7.13
N THR A 302 -7.01 5.04 -6.82
CA THR A 302 -6.25 3.87 -7.30
C THR A 302 -6.89 2.55 -6.84
N MET A 303 -7.30 2.47 -5.57
CA MET A 303 -7.97 1.28 -5.03
C MET A 303 -9.35 1.05 -5.66
N LEU A 304 -10.13 2.11 -5.88
CA LEU A 304 -11.42 2.04 -6.57
C LEU A 304 -11.27 1.61 -8.03
N GLU A 305 -10.27 2.12 -8.73
CA GLU A 305 -9.99 1.73 -10.11
C GLU A 305 -9.58 0.26 -10.19
N THR A 306 -8.71 -0.20 -9.29
CA THR A 306 -8.34 -1.61 -9.19
C THR A 306 -9.56 -2.49 -8.92
N LEU A 307 -10.44 -2.09 -8.00
CA LEU A 307 -11.68 -2.80 -7.72
C LEU A 307 -12.60 -2.86 -8.95
N ARG A 308 -12.74 -1.75 -9.68
CA ARG A 308 -13.53 -1.66 -10.92
C ARG A 308 -13.00 -2.62 -11.98
N LEU A 309 -11.69 -2.62 -12.21
CA LEU A 309 -11.02 -3.48 -13.18
C LEU A 309 -11.23 -4.96 -12.86
N VAL A 310 -11.02 -5.37 -11.61
CA VAL A 310 -11.23 -6.77 -11.18
C VAL A 310 -12.69 -7.18 -11.35
N LYS A 311 -13.65 -6.33 -10.95
CA LYS A 311 -15.08 -6.63 -11.09
C LYS A 311 -15.49 -6.78 -12.55
N GLN A 312 -15.06 -5.87 -13.42
CA GLN A 312 -15.37 -5.95 -14.85
C GLN A 312 -14.79 -7.20 -15.51
N SER A 313 -13.56 -7.56 -15.14
CA SER A 313 -12.92 -8.79 -15.63
C SER A 313 -13.71 -10.03 -15.18
N LYS A 314 -14.09 -10.12 -13.90
CA LYS A 314 -14.89 -11.24 -13.39
C LYS A 314 -16.25 -11.35 -14.08
N SER A 315 -16.99 -10.25 -14.22
CA SER A 315 -18.30 -10.30 -14.90
C SER A 315 -18.18 -10.67 -16.39
N LYS A 316 -17.11 -10.23 -17.07
CA LYS A 316 -16.83 -10.64 -18.45
C LYS A 316 -16.52 -12.14 -18.51
N GLN A 317 -15.76 -12.67 -17.55
CA GLN A 317 -15.43 -14.08 -17.47
C GLN A 317 -16.65 -14.94 -17.16
N GLU A 318 -17.46 -14.58 -16.17
CA GLU A 318 -18.72 -15.26 -15.86
C GLU A 318 -19.61 -15.38 -17.10
N LEU A 319 -19.73 -14.31 -17.88
CA LEU A 319 -20.49 -14.33 -19.13
C LEU A 319 -19.86 -15.23 -20.22
N LEU A 320 -18.53 -15.35 -20.25
CA LEU A 320 -17.86 -16.26 -21.20
C LEU A 320 -17.96 -17.72 -20.76
N ASP A 321 -17.80 -17.98 -19.45
CA ASP A 321 -17.90 -19.31 -18.85
C ASP A 321 -19.36 -19.86 -18.98
N ASP A 322 -20.37 -18.98 -18.96
CA ASP A 322 -21.77 -19.35 -19.27
C ASP A 322 -22.00 -19.68 -20.76
N LEU A 323 -21.15 -19.19 -21.66
CA LEU A 323 -21.29 -19.36 -23.11
C LEU A 323 -20.43 -20.49 -23.69
N PHE A 324 -19.33 -20.86 -23.01
CA PHE A 324 -18.32 -21.80 -23.51
C PHE A 324 -17.77 -22.68 -22.37
N GLU A 325 -17.48 -23.97 -22.63
CA GLU A 325 -16.86 -24.87 -21.63
C GLU A 325 -15.39 -24.47 -21.33
N GLU A 326 -14.96 -24.64 -20.07
CA GLU A 326 -13.69 -24.12 -19.53
C GLU A 326 -12.42 -24.69 -20.21
N GLU A 327 -11.45 -23.83 -20.53
CA GLU A 327 -10.05 -24.22 -20.79
C GLU A 327 -9.23 -24.28 -19.49
N GLU A 328 -8.27 -25.22 -19.40
CA GLU A 328 -7.41 -25.44 -18.22
C GLU A 328 -6.70 -24.17 -17.73
N TYR A 329 -6.91 -23.83 -16.45
CA TYR A 329 -6.44 -22.58 -15.84
C TYR A 329 -4.97 -22.62 -15.37
N GLU A 330 -4.26 -21.50 -15.51
CA GLU A 330 -2.90 -21.35 -15.02
C GLU A 330 -2.82 -21.15 -13.50
N GLU A 331 -2.19 -22.08 -12.78
CA GLU A 331 -1.80 -21.91 -11.39
C GLU A 331 -0.74 -20.82 -11.21
N ILE A 332 -0.69 -20.19 -10.01
CA ILE A 332 0.37 -19.24 -9.63
C ILE A 332 1.75 -19.89 -9.86
N PRO A 333 2.57 -19.36 -10.77
CA PRO A 333 3.86 -19.95 -11.08
C PRO A 333 4.76 -20.04 -9.84
N SER A 334 5.47 -21.15 -9.68
CA SER A 334 6.30 -21.42 -8.49
C SER A 334 7.29 -20.30 -8.17
N GLY A 335 7.86 -19.64 -9.18
CA GLY A 335 8.80 -18.51 -9.02
C GLY A 335 8.19 -17.19 -8.56
N MET A 336 6.85 -17.02 -8.65
CA MET A 336 6.16 -15.86 -8.10
C MET A 336 5.89 -15.99 -6.61
N LYS A 337 6.05 -17.17 -6.00
CA LYS A 337 5.73 -17.38 -4.59
C LYS A 337 6.80 -16.74 -3.70
N THR A 338 6.39 -15.83 -2.80
CA THR A 338 7.27 -15.24 -1.78
C THR A 338 7.79 -16.34 -0.84
N PRO A 339 9.10 -16.42 -0.51
CA PRO A 339 9.62 -17.35 0.49
C PRO A 339 8.98 -17.16 1.88
N VAL A 340 8.80 -18.24 2.65
CA VAL A 340 8.42 -18.18 4.08
C VAL A 340 9.70 -18.12 4.91
N GLN A 341 9.78 -17.21 5.89
CA GLN A 341 10.79 -17.29 6.94
C GLN A 341 10.38 -18.40 7.93
N ASP A 342 11.28 -19.36 8.19
CA ASP A 342 11.22 -20.18 9.39
C ASP A 342 11.56 -19.29 10.59
N THR A 343 10.55 -18.85 11.32
CA THR A 343 10.77 -18.25 12.64
C THR A 343 11.06 -19.38 13.63
N THR A 344 12.25 -19.96 13.60
CA THR A 344 12.78 -20.71 14.73
C THR A 344 13.13 -19.70 15.82
N THR A 345 12.16 -19.45 16.70
CA THR A 345 12.42 -18.78 17.97
C THR A 345 13.33 -19.71 18.78
N THR A 346 14.62 -19.42 18.84
CA THR A 346 15.51 -19.98 19.86
C THR A 346 15.05 -19.42 21.19
N SER A 347 14.13 -20.14 21.85
CA SER A 347 13.82 -19.91 23.25
C SER A 347 15.04 -20.33 24.07
N SER A 348 15.88 -19.36 24.43
CA SER A 348 16.90 -19.54 25.46
C SER A 348 16.17 -19.79 26.80
N SER A 349 16.28 -21.02 27.26
CA SER A 349 15.86 -21.45 28.59
C SER A 349 16.80 -20.85 29.65
N MET A 350 16.26 -20.05 30.58
CA MET A 350 16.77 -19.82 31.94
C MET A 350 15.71 -18.96 32.65
N SER A 351 14.91 -19.48 33.57
CA SER A 351 15.29 -19.62 34.99
C SER A 351 14.15 -20.34 35.72
N LYS A 352 14.44 -21.53 36.27
CA LYS A 352 13.61 -22.17 37.30
C LYS A 352 13.93 -21.51 38.64
N ARG A 353 13.01 -20.72 39.21
CA ARG A 353 13.03 -20.42 40.64
C ARG A 353 12.40 -21.58 41.39
N HIS A 354 13.23 -22.32 42.12
CA HIS A 354 12.79 -23.23 43.17
C HIS A 354 12.03 -22.46 44.25
N ARG A 355 10.82 -22.92 44.56
CA ARG A 355 10.25 -22.83 45.91
C ARG A 355 10.48 -24.18 46.57
N SER A 356 11.29 -24.18 47.61
CA SER A 356 11.27 -25.20 48.66
C SER A 356 10.90 -24.50 49.97
N GLN A 357 10.22 -25.29 50.80
CA GLN A 357 9.53 -25.01 52.05
C GLN A 357 10.25 -24.09 53.03
#